data_AF-A0A6N6MIH7-F1
#
_entry.id   AF-A0A6N6MIH7-F1
#
_cell.length_a   1.000
_cell.length_b   1.000
_cell.length_c   1.000
_cell.angle_alpha   90.00
_cell.angle_beta   90.00
_cell.angle_gamma   90.00
#
_symmetry.space_group_name_H-M   'P 1'
#
loop_
_entity.id
_entity.type
_entity.pdbx_description
1 polymer ?
#
loop_
_entity_poly.entity_id
_entity_poly.type
_entity_poly.pdbx_seq_one_letter_code
_entity_poly.pdbx_strand_id
1 'polypeptide(L)'
;MPGEIAAMSDHSDLEKLRRLGLVRRTADGAEAVKVTAQYRGAPVSRDRQAWKAEMEAWQKGLDGKLAKHGAEIVPNSLSLSAQTVEAVVPTMQLDAITNELKGEDVRVDIVVPRQVLGD
;
A
#
# COMPACT_ATOMS: atom_id res chain seq x y z
N MET A 1 2.26 -35.44 -8.91
CA MET A 1 2.66 -34.16 -8.28
C MET A 1 1.76 -33.07 -8.81
N PRO A 2 0.85 -32.50 -8.01
CA PRO A 2 0.23 -31.22 -8.30
C PRO A 2 0.97 -30.10 -7.55
N GLY A 3 1.32 -29.05 -8.29
CA GLY A 3 2.11 -27.92 -7.84
C GLY A 3 1.38 -27.03 -6.82
N GLU A 4 2.11 -26.76 -5.74
CA GLU A 4 2.31 -25.45 -5.12
C GLU A 4 1.32 -24.34 -5.53
N ILE A 5 0.20 -24.25 -4.83
CA ILE A 5 -0.53 -23.01 -4.61
C ILE A 5 -0.09 -22.50 -3.24
N ALA A 6 0.89 -21.59 -3.24
CA ALA A 6 1.47 -21.02 -2.03
C ALA A 6 0.44 -20.19 -1.26
N ALA A 7 -0.32 -20.85 -0.40
CA ALA A 7 -0.82 -20.29 0.86
C ALA A 7 0.34 -20.27 1.88
N MET A 8 1.42 -19.56 1.54
CA MET A 8 2.62 -19.35 2.38
C MET A 8 3.12 -17.96 2.00
N SER A 9 2.92 -16.91 2.80
CA SER A 9 4.02 -16.38 3.64
C SER A 9 3.55 -15.31 4.64
N ASP A 10 2.28 -15.31 5.08
CA ASP A 10 1.73 -14.23 5.93
C ASP A 10 2.53 -14.04 7.25
N HIS A 11 2.95 -15.12 7.92
CA HIS A 11 3.79 -15.01 9.13
C HIS A 11 5.26 -14.66 8.85
N SER A 12 5.87 -15.23 7.80
CA SER A 12 7.29 -15.03 7.52
C SER A 12 7.59 -13.65 6.96
N ASP A 13 6.69 -13.06 6.17
CA ASP A 13 6.88 -11.71 5.67
C ASP A 13 6.64 -10.67 6.76
N LEU A 14 5.64 -10.84 7.61
CA LEU A 14 5.47 -10.01 8.82
C LEU A 14 6.69 -10.08 9.74
N GLU A 15 7.23 -11.27 9.97
CA GLU A 15 8.42 -11.45 10.80
C GLU A 15 9.67 -10.85 10.15
N LYS A 16 9.82 -10.92 8.82
CA LYS A 16 10.86 -10.18 8.08
C LYS A 16 10.68 -8.67 8.23
N LEU A 17 9.46 -8.14 8.11
CA LEU A 17 9.18 -6.71 8.28
C LEU A 17 9.49 -6.24 9.70
N ARG A 18 9.16 -7.06 10.72
CA ARG A 18 9.55 -6.82 12.12
C ARG A 18 11.07 -6.80 12.27
N ARG A 19 11.78 -7.77 11.69
CA ARG A 19 13.26 -7.84 11.72
C ARG A 19 13.93 -6.69 10.97
N LEU A 20 13.30 -6.16 9.94
CA LEU A 20 13.75 -4.98 9.19
C LEU A 20 13.38 -3.65 9.87
N GLY A 21 12.66 -3.67 11.00
CA GLY A 21 12.24 -2.46 11.71
C GLY A 21 11.18 -1.64 10.96
N LEU A 22 10.45 -2.26 10.04
CA LEU A 22 9.46 -1.62 9.17
C LEU A 22 8.04 -1.65 9.71
N VAL A 23 7.85 -2.44 10.75
CA VAL A 23 6.63 -2.42 11.56
C VAL A 23 6.73 -1.27 12.54
N ARG A 24 5.87 -0.26 12.36
CA ARG A 24 5.67 0.80 13.34
C ARG A 24 4.48 0.43 14.20
N ARG A 25 4.49 0.85 15.47
CA ARG A 25 3.28 0.84 16.28
C ARG A 25 2.53 2.13 16.04
N THR A 26 1.24 2.02 15.74
CA THR A 26 0.33 3.18 15.73
C THR A 26 0.13 3.69 17.16
N ALA A 27 -0.47 4.87 17.31
CA ALA A 27 -0.76 5.45 18.63
C ALA A 27 -1.63 4.53 19.51
N ASP A 28 -2.43 3.66 18.88
CA ASP A 28 -3.26 2.64 19.52
C ASP A 28 -2.48 1.36 19.92
N GLY A 29 -1.17 1.30 19.63
CA GLY A 29 -0.32 0.14 19.90
C GLY A 29 -0.41 -0.98 18.87
N ALA A 30 -1.23 -0.82 17.83
CA ALA A 30 -1.36 -1.79 16.74
C ALA A 30 -0.12 -1.76 15.83
N GLU A 31 0.29 -2.93 15.35
CA GLU A 31 1.39 -3.06 14.40
C GLU A 31 0.94 -2.69 13.00
N ALA A 32 1.57 -1.67 12.41
CA ALA A 32 1.30 -1.18 11.08
C ALA A 32 2.56 -1.13 10.22
N VAL A 33 2.37 -1.33 8.93
CA VAL A 33 3.43 -1.26 7.92
C VAL A 33 3.10 -0.20 6.92
N LYS A 34 4.14 0.47 6.42
CA LYS A 34 3.98 1.40 5.31
C LYS A 34 3.91 0.60 4.01
N VAL A 35 2.88 0.86 3.22
CA VAL A 35 2.66 0.27 1.91
C VAL A 35 2.55 1.38 0.87
N THR A 36 2.82 1.04 -0.37
CA THR A 36 2.56 1.84 -1.55
C THR A 36 1.42 1.20 -2.32
N ALA A 37 0.31 1.91 -2.46
CA ALA A 37 -0.73 1.56 -3.39
C ALA A 37 -0.41 2.19 -4.75
N GLN A 38 -0.25 1.37 -5.77
CA GLN A 38 -0.05 1.77 -7.15
C GLN A 38 -1.35 1.56 -7.92
N TYR A 39 -1.87 2.64 -8.47
CA TYR A 39 -2.94 2.60 -9.46
C TYR A 39 -2.39 2.06 -10.79
N ARG A 40 -2.98 0.99 -11.32
CA ARG A 40 -2.62 0.43 -12.63
C ARG A 40 -3.60 0.78 -13.75
N GLY A 41 -4.67 1.51 -13.41
CA GLY A 41 -5.58 2.03 -14.41
C GLY A 41 -4.86 2.92 -15.43
N ALA A 42 -5.34 2.89 -16.68
CA ALA A 42 -4.85 3.79 -17.71
C ALA A 42 -5.36 5.21 -17.44
N PRO A 43 -4.55 6.25 -17.70
CA PRO A 43 -5.01 7.62 -17.58
C PRO A 43 -6.17 7.88 -18.53
N VAL A 44 -7.31 8.32 -17.98
CA VAL A 44 -8.52 8.56 -18.77
C VAL A 44 -8.34 9.77 -19.70
N SER A 45 -7.41 10.68 -19.35
CA SER A 45 -7.08 11.88 -20.13
C SER A 45 -5.57 12.11 -20.25
N ARG A 46 -5.16 12.66 -21.41
CA ARG A 46 -3.78 13.14 -21.64
C ARG A 46 -3.48 14.47 -20.95
N ASP A 47 -4.52 15.17 -20.50
CA ASP A 47 -4.41 16.44 -19.77
C ASP A 47 -3.90 16.22 -18.34
N ARG A 48 -2.73 16.80 -18.03
CA ARG A 48 -2.10 16.69 -16.70
C ARG A 48 -3.01 17.17 -15.57
N GLN A 49 -3.83 18.20 -15.81
CA GLN A 49 -4.72 18.74 -14.79
C GLN A 49 -5.92 17.81 -14.54
N ALA A 50 -6.48 17.21 -15.59
CA ALA A 50 -7.52 16.19 -15.47
C ALA A 50 -6.97 14.93 -14.78
N TRP A 51 -5.78 14.49 -15.17
CA TRP A 51 -5.08 13.36 -14.55
C TRP A 51 -4.81 13.60 -13.06
N LYS A 52 -4.37 14.81 -12.69
CA LYS A 52 -4.19 15.17 -11.29
C LYS A 52 -5.51 15.08 -10.51
N ALA A 53 -6.58 15.66 -11.04
CA ALA A 53 -7.89 15.62 -10.38
C ALA A 53 -8.43 14.18 -10.22
N GLU A 54 -8.19 13.32 -11.21
CA GLU A 54 -8.53 11.89 -11.17
C GLU A 54 -7.74 11.16 -10.09
N MET A 55 -6.42 11.36 -10.03
CA MET A 55 -5.57 10.77 -9.00
C MET A 55 -5.90 11.28 -7.59
N GLU A 56 -6.28 12.56 -7.44
CA GLU A 56 -6.76 13.12 -6.17
C GLU A 56 -8.11 12.51 -5.76
N ALA A 57 -9.03 12.32 -6.72
CA ALA A 57 -10.31 11.65 -6.48
C ALA A 57 -10.11 10.17 -6.09
N TRP A 58 -9.21 9.47 -6.78
CA TRP A 58 -8.81 8.11 -6.44
C TRP A 58 -8.19 8.04 -5.05
N GLN A 59 -7.25 8.92 -4.71
CA GLN A 59 -6.64 8.99 -3.38
C GLN A 59 -7.70 9.18 -2.30
N LYS A 60 -8.67 10.08 -2.52
CA LYS A 60 -9.77 10.32 -1.58
C LYS A 60 -10.69 9.09 -1.43
N GLY A 61 -10.95 8.38 -2.53
CA GLY A 61 -11.69 7.12 -2.50
C GLY A 61 -10.94 6.03 -1.73
N LEU A 62 -9.63 5.95 -1.94
CA LEU A 62 -8.74 5.02 -1.25
C LEU A 62 -8.67 5.33 0.25
N ASP A 63 -8.57 6.62 0.64
CA ASP A 63 -8.56 7.06 2.03
C ASP A 63 -9.79 6.57 2.79
N GLY A 64 -10.98 6.76 2.19
CA GLY A 64 -12.24 6.30 2.78
C GLY A 64 -12.35 4.77 2.92
N LYS A 65 -11.63 4.00 2.09
CA LYS A 65 -11.58 2.53 2.22
C LYS A 65 -10.57 2.11 3.28
N LEU A 66 -9.36 2.65 3.22
CA LEU A 66 -8.31 2.42 4.20
C LEU A 66 -8.78 2.75 5.61
N ALA A 67 -9.49 3.86 5.80
CA ALA A 67 -10.05 4.27 7.09
C ALA A 67 -10.99 3.23 7.70
N LYS A 68 -11.76 2.47 6.90
CA LYS A 68 -12.64 1.39 7.40
C LYS A 68 -11.84 0.24 8.03
N HIS A 69 -10.60 0.08 7.60
CA HIS A 69 -9.68 -0.95 8.07
C HIS A 69 -8.66 -0.41 9.08
N GLY A 70 -8.79 0.84 9.53
CA GLY A 70 -7.82 1.49 10.42
C GLY A 70 -6.48 1.80 9.74
N ALA A 71 -6.47 1.86 8.41
CA ALA A 71 -5.34 2.32 7.62
C ALA A 71 -5.49 3.80 7.28
N GLU A 72 -4.36 4.47 7.07
CA GLU A 72 -4.30 5.91 6.84
C GLU A 72 -3.38 6.24 5.67
N ILE A 73 -3.76 7.17 4.80
CA ILE A 73 -2.89 7.64 3.74
C ILE A 73 -1.82 8.58 4.30
N VAL A 74 -0.57 8.42 3.83
CA VAL A 74 0.50 9.35 4.18
C VAL A 74 0.24 10.68 3.44
N PRO A 75 0.14 11.80 4.17
CA PRO A 75 -0.12 13.09 3.55
C PRO A 75 1.01 13.47 2.59
N ASN A 76 0.66 14.02 1.42
CA ASN A 76 1.59 14.43 0.36
C ASN A 76 2.42 13.30 -0.29
N SER A 77 2.04 12.02 -0.09
CA SER A 77 2.73 10.88 -0.75
C SER A 77 2.20 10.53 -2.14
N LEU A 78 1.27 11.31 -2.70
CA LEU A 78 0.72 11.07 -4.04
C LEU A 78 1.77 11.40 -5.11
N SER A 79 2.15 10.40 -5.89
CA SER A 79 3.06 10.51 -7.03
C SER A 79 2.30 10.32 -8.34
N LEU A 80 2.04 11.40 -9.07
CA LEU A 80 1.31 11.36 -10.35
C LEU A 80 2.05 10.60 -11.46
N SER A 81 3.39 10.66 -11.46
CA SER A 81 4.22 9.99 -12.48
C SER A 81 4.32 8.48 -12.26
N ALA A 82 4.39 8.06 -11.00
CA ALA A 82 4.44 6.65 -10.61
C ALA A 82 3.04 6.04 -10.40
N GLN A 83 2.02 6.91 -10.36
CA GLN A 83 0.63 6.57 -10.06
C GLN A 83 0.50 5.87 -8.71
N THR A 84 1.29 6.32 -7.74
CA THR A 84 1.41 5.68 -6.44
C THR A 84 1.04 6.60 -5.30
N VAL A 85 0.55 6.03 -4.21
CA VAL A 85 0.36 6.73 -2.93
C VAL A 85 0.83 5.83 -1.80
N GLU A 86 1.47 6.41 -0.80
CA GLU A 86 1.86 5.67 0.40
C GLU A 86 0.72 5.68 1.42
N ALA A 87 0.54 4.55 2.09
CA ALA A 87 -0.41 4.38 3.18
C ALA A 87 0.24 3.60 4.33
N VAL A 88 -0.24 3.83 5.55
CA VAL A 88 0.10 3.07 6.74
C VAL A 88 -1.05 2.14 7.01
N VAL A 89 -0.79 0.84 6.93
CA VAL A 89 -1.81 -0.21 7.03
C VAL A 89 -1.53 -1.08 8.24
N PRO A 90 -2.50 -1.30 9.14
CA PRO A 90 -2.34 -2.25 10.22
C PRO A 90 -2.15 -3.65 9.63
N THR A 91 -1.11 -4.32 10.10
CA THR A 91 -0.66 -5.63 9.60
C THR A 91 -1.76 -6.68 9.64
N MET A 92 -2.62 -6.65 10.66
CA MET A 92 -3.79 -7.54 10.77
C MET A 92 -4.82 -7.36 9.65
N GLN A 93 -4.85 -6.19 9.00
CA GLN A 93 -5.80 -5.85 7.94
C GLN A 93 -5.12 -5.78 6.55
N LEU A 94 -3.81 -6.04 6.49
CA LEU A 94 -3.03 -5.92 5.26
C LEU A 94 -3.55 -6.85 4.16
N ASP A 95 -3.86 -8.10 4.50
CA ASP A 95 -4.40 -9.07 3.55
C ASP A 95 -5.78 -8.66 3.04
N ALA A 96 -6.66 -8.21 3.95
CA ALA A 96 -8.00 -7.73 3.61
C ALA A 96 -7.97 -6.54 2.66
N ILE A 97 -7.14 -5.52 2.97
CA ILE A 97 -6.96 -4.34 2.13
C ILE A 97 -6.34 -4.73 0.78
N THR A 98 -5.33 -5.59 0.78
CA THR A 98 -4.66 -6.01 -0.46
C THR A 98 -5.63 -6.75 -1.38
N ASN A 99 -6.50 -7.60 -0.83
CA ASN A 99 -7.49 -8.33 -1.60
C ASN A 99 -8.61 -7.41 -2.13
N GLU A 100 -9.07 -6.45 -1.33
CA GLU A 100 -10.05 -5.44 -1.77
C GLU A 100 -9.49 -4.58 -2.92
N LEU A 101 -8.25 -4.09 -2.77
CA LEU A 101 -7.60 -3.22 -3.75
C LEU A 101 -7.19 -3.96 -5.02
N LYS A 102 -6.86 -5.25 -4.93
CA LYS A 102 -6.62 -6.10 -6.10
C LYS A 102 -7.85 -6.19 -7.01
N GLY A 103 -9.06 -6.10 -6.46
CA GLY A 103 -10.31 -6.05 -7.22
C GLY A 103 -10.49 -4.76 -8.05
N GLU A 104 -9.70 -3.73 -7.79
CA GLU A 104 -9.78 -2.41 -8.42
C GLU A 104 -8.58 -2.07 -9.30
N ASP A 105 -7.81 -3.09 -9.70
CA ASP A 105 -6.57 -2.91 -10.46
C ASP A 105 -5.53 -2.04 -9.70
N VAL A 106 -5.57 -2.09 -8.36
CA VAL A 106 -4.59 -1.42 -7.50
C VAL A 106 -3.60 -2.47 -6.97
N ARG A 107 -2.31 -2.24 -7.21
CA ARG A 107 -1.24 -3.06 -6.67
C ARG A 107 -0.76 -2.46 -5.36
N VAL A 108 -0.81 -3.23 -4.29
CA VAL A 108 -0.22 -2.86 -3.00
C VAL A 108 1.17 -3.51 -2.90
N ASP A 109 2.19 -2.71 -2.61
CA ASP A 109 3.56 -3.17 -2.40
C ASP A 109 4.06 -2.62 -1.06
N ILE A 110 4.83 -3.39 -0.29
CA ILE A 110 5.28 -2.93 1.03
C ILE A 110 6.49 -2.02 0.85
N VAL A 111 6.49 -0.85 1.49
CA VAL A 111 7.63 0.08 1.43
C VAL A 111 8.76 -0.48 2.28
N VAL A 112 9.65 -1.20 1.62
CA VAL A 112 10.97 -1.53 2.14
C VAL A 112 11.89 -0.32 1.86
N PRO A 113 12.34 0.44 2.88
CA PRO A 113 13.41 1.39 2.68
C PRO A 113 14.60 0.57 2.22
N ARG A 114 15.01 0.82 0.99
CA ARG A 114 16.28 0.33 0.47
C ARG A 114 17.34 0.91 1.40
N GLN A 115 17.90 0.08 2.28
CA GLN A 115 19.15 0.43 2.94
C GLN A 115 20.15 0.61 1.81
N VAL A 116 20.39 1.86 1.43
CA VAL A 116 21.61 2.22 0.75
C VAL A 116 22.66 1.97 1.81
N LEU A 117 23.31 0.80 1.77
CA LEU A 117 24.63 0.65 2.37
C LEU A 117 25.48 1.69 1.67
N GLY A 118 25.58 2.87 2.29
CA GLY A 118 26.60 3.84 1.98
C GLY A 118 27.92 3.24 2.41
N ASP A 119 28.76 3.00 1.41
CA ASP A 119 30.18 2.69 1.50
C ASP A 119 30.94 3.78 2.27
#